data_AF-A0A960A2N2-F1
#
_entry.id   AF-A0A960A2N2-F1
#
_cell.length_a   1.000
_cell.length_b   1.000
_cell.length_c   1.000
_cell.angle_alpha   90.00
_cell.angle_beta   90.00
_cell.angle_gamma   90.00
#
_symmetry.space_group_name_H-M   'P 1'
#
loop_
_entity.id
_entity.type
_entity.pdbx_description
1 polymer ?
#
loop_
_entity_poly.entity_id
_entity_poly.type
_entity_poly.pdbx_seq_one_letter_code
_entity_poly.pdbx_strand_id
1 'polypeptide(L)'
;PWLTDRLLRHLLTDLTGNTHRAEFCIDKLYNPDRRGGHAGLLEMRGFEMPPHERMSLLQALLVRGLLWRFAREPYRAPLVRWGTRLHDRYLLPAFAAADLWNVLDELNAALPISERFDLAWFESFLEFRFPILGEVQLGDVHLELRQGIEPWQVLGEEVTLSGTARYVDSSVERVQVASTGLIPERHLLMVNGVPLPLTPVIGHGWGVGSVGRSDALAAGVRYKAWSPPSSLHPTIGVHAPLRFDLVDKISGQSLGGFRYHVVHPGGRSFDTYPVNAVEAESRRAARFEPYQTSGHLEIPGVSDWGSAEYPVTLDLRRFERWHDVLEESI
;
A
#
# COMPACT_ATOMS: atom_id res chain seq x y z
N PRO A 1 23.09 -11.01 -31.05
CA PRO A 1 22.94 -10.96 -29.57
C PRO A 1 23.18 -9.57 -28.96
N TRP A 2 24.24 -8.85 -29.35
CA TRP A 2 24.57 -7.51 -28.81
C TRP A 2 23.51 -6.42 -29.05
N LEU A 3 22.71 -6.55 -30.11
CA LEU A 3 21.67 -5.58 -30.45
C LEU A 3 20.62 -5.43 -29.34
N THR A 4 20.27 -6.53 -28.64
CA THR A 4 19.33 -6.49 -27.53
C THR A 4 19.81 -5.63 -26.37
N ASP A 5 21.10 -5.70 -26.01
CA ASP A 5 21.71 -4.80 -25.01
C ASP A 5 21.60 -3.34 -25.48
N ARG A 6 22.03 -3.04 -26.71
CA ARG A 6 22.03 -1.66 -27.21
C ARG A 6 20.64 -1.03 -27.35
N LEU A 7 19.62 -1.84 -27.63
CA LEU A 7 18.24 -1.37 -27.71
C LEU A 7 17.61 -1.14 -26.33
N LEU A 8 17.90 -1.99 -25.34
CA LEU A 8 17.16 -2.00 -24.08
C LEU A 8 17.91 -1.43 -22.89
N ARG A 9 19.26 -1.39 -22.88
CA ARG A 9 20.01 -1.06 -21.65
C ARG A 9 19.70 0.32 -21.09
N HIS A 10 19.40 1.30 -21.94
CA HIS A 10 19.08 2.66 -21.52
C HIS A 10 17.61 2.83 -21.12
N LEU A 11 16.77 1.84 -21.41
CA LEU A 11 15.39 1.75 -20.93
C LEU A 11 15.32 0.98 -19.60
N LEU A 12 16.25 0.05 -19.40
CA LEU A 12 16.37 -0.81 -18.21
C LEU A 12 17.43 -0.23 -17.26
N THR A 13 17.16 0.94 -16.71
CA THR A 13 17.96 1.59 -15.66
C THR A 13 17.10 2.05 -14.52
N ASP A 14 17.70 2.22 -13.34
CA ASP A 14 17.04 2.99 -12.28
C ASP A 14 16.96 4.49 -12.62
N LEU A 15 16.36 5.27 -11.71
CA LEU A 15 16.24 6.73 -11.83
C LEU A 15 17.60 7.47 -11.90
N THR A 16 18.70 6.80 -11.56
CA THR A 16 20.07 7.35 -11.62
C THR A 16 20.83 6.89 -12.87
N GLY A 17 20.19 6.13 -13.76
CA GLY A 17 20.82 5.60 -14.97
C GLY A 17 21.64 4.31 -14.75
N ASN A 18 21.50 3.66 -13.60
CA ASN A 18 22.26 2.46 -13.26
C ASN A 18 21.54 1.19 -13.76
N THR A 19 22.15 0.49 -14.71
CA THR A 19 21.61 -0.76 -15.28
C THR A 19 21.62 -1.93 -14.30
N HIS A 20 22.54 -1.95 -13.34
CA HIS A 20 22.58 -2.98 -12.30
C HIS A 20 21.47 -2.80 -11.26
N ARG A 21 20.89 -1.60 -11.12
CA ARG A 21 19.80 -1.34 -10.18
C ARG A 21 18.41 -1.43 -10.82
N ALA A 22 18.35 -1.79 -12.11
CA ALA A 22 17.09 -2.02 -12.80
C ALA A 22 16.36 -3.25 -12.22
N GLU A 23 15.02 -3.17 -12.15
CA GLU A 23 14.17 -4.28 -11.70
C GLU A 23 14.26 -5.51 -12.62
N PHE A 24 14.54 -5.29 -13.90
CA PHE A 24 14.81 -6.33 -14.88
C PHE A 24 16.14 -6.03 -15.58
N CYS A 25 17.19 -6.77 -15.22
CA CYS A 25 18.55 -6.51 -15.66
C CYS A 25 18.99 -7.51 -16.73
N ILE A 26 19.54 -6.98 -17.82
CA ILE A 26 20.04 -7.75 -18.98
C ILE A 26 21.57 -7.67 -19.14
N ASP A 27 22.28 -7.10 -18.16
CA ASP A 27 23.74 -6.90 -18.25
C ASP A 27 24.52 -8.22 -18.41
N LYS A 28 23.93 -9.34 -17.97
CA LYS A 28 24.50 -10.69 -18.08
C LYS A 28 23.89 -11.52 -19.22
N LEU A 29 22.95 -10.95 -19.99
CA LEU A 29 22.36 -11.62 -21.15
C LEU A 29 23.38 -11.64 -22.29
N TYR A 30 23.73 -10.46 -22.78
CA TYR A 30 24.79 -10.26 -23.77
C TYR A 30 25.25 -8.79 -23.77
N ASN A 31 26.11 -8.42 -22.83
CA ASN A 31 26.78 -7.11 -22.83
C ASN A 31 28.12 -7.20 -23.59
N PRO A 32 28.25 -6.56 -24.78
CA PRO A 32 29.45 -6.66 -25.62
C PRO A 32 30.70 -6.02 -25.00
N ASP A 33 30.53 -5.14 -24.00
CA ASP A 33 31.62 -4.37 -23.40
C ASP A 33 32.35 -5.15 -22.29
N ARG A 34 31.79 -6.28 -21.82
CA ARG A 34 32.36 -7.08 -20.73
C ARG A 34 32.45 -8.55 -21.12
N ARG A 35 33.64 -9.15 -20.95
CA ARG A 35 33.83 -10.60 -21.15
C ARG A 35 32.88 -11.47 -20.31
N GLY A 36 32.52 -11.01 -19.10
CA GLY A 36 31.53 -11.68 -18.24
C GLY A 36 30.06 -11.36 -18.56
N GLY A 37 29.78 -10.54 -19.56
CA GLY A 37 28.44 -10.11 -19.94
C GLY A 37 27.69 -11.08 -20.85
N HIS A 38 28.30 -12.21 -21.23
CA HIS A 38 27.76 -13.18 -22.19
C HIS A 38 27.29 -14.47 -21.51
N ALA A 39 26.64 -14.36 -20.35
CA ALA A 39 26.20 -15.53 -19.58
C ALA A 39 24.83 -16.07 -20.04
N GLY A 40 24.12 -15.35 -20.92
CA GLY A 40 22.76 -15.72 -21.33
C GLY A 40 21.72 -15.58 -20.22
N LEU A 41 22.01 -14.79 -19.18
CA LEU A 41 21.17 -14.66 -17.99
C LEU A 41 20.29 -13.40 -18.05
N LEU A 42 19.04 -13.57 -17.59
CA LEU A 42 18.11 -12.49 -17.28
C LEU A 42 17.95 -12.43 -15.77
N GLU A 43 18.09 -11.25 -15.18
CA GLU A 43 18.00 -11.09 -13.72
C GLU A 43 16.77 -10.27 -13.35
N MET A 44 15.79 -10.91 -12.71
CA MET A 44 14.68 -10.22 -12.08
C MET A 44 15.11 -9.79 -10.67
N ARG A 45 15.18 -8.48 -10.44
CA ARG A 45 15.69 -7.84 -9.22
C ARG A 45 14.61 -7.10 -8.42
N GLY A 46 13.41 -6.95 -8.98
CA GLY A 46 12.27 -6.28 -8.34
C GLY A 46 11.56 -7.09 -7.24
N PHE A 47 12.23 -8.08 -6.63
CA PHE A 47 11.64 -8.92 -5.60
C PHE A 47 12.28 -8.66 -4.24
N GLU A 48 11.45 -8.36 -3.25
CA GLU A 48 11.86 -8.31 -1.84
C GLU A 48 12.24 -9.72 -1.36
N MET A 49 13.23 -9.81 -0.47
CA MET A 49 13.65 -11.08 0.13
C MET A 49 12.60 -11.52 1.16
N PRO A 50 11.94 -12.68 0.99
CA PRO A 50 10.93 -13.12 1.96
C PRO A 50 11.56 -13.49 3.31
N PRO A 51 10.83 -13.32 4.43
CA PRO A 51 11.35 -13.62 5.76
C PRO A 51 11.48 -15.13 6.06
N HIS A 52 11.01 -15.99 5.16
CA HIS A 52 10.99 -17.44 5.36
C HIS A 52 11.32 -18.20 4.06
N GLU A 53 12.09 -19.29 4.17
CA GLU A 53 12.55 -20.09 3.03
C GLU A 53 11.42 -20.68 2.18
N ARG A 54 10.31 -21.11 2.80
CA ARG A 54 9.12 -21.60 2.08
C ARG A 54 8.45 -20.51 1.25
N MET A 55 8.43 -19.27 1.73
CA MET A 55 7.97 -18.13 0.94
C MET A 55 8.92 -17.92 -0.24
N SER A 56 10.23 -17.93 -0.02
CA SER A 56 11.22 -17.83 -1.11
C SER A 56 11.02 -18.92 -2.19
N LEU A 57 10.76 -20.16 -1.80
CA LEU A 57 10.43 -21.25 -2.74
C LEU A 57 9.12 -21.00 -3.50
N LEU A 58 8.08 -20.50 -2.83
CA LEU A 58 6.80 -20.18 -3.48
C LEU A 58 6.95 -19.05 -4.49
N GLN A 59 7.70 -17.99 -4.16
CA GLN A 59 8.00 -16.90 -5.07
C GLN A 59 8.75 -17.39 -6.31
N ALA A 60 9.77 -18.25 -6.11
CA ALA A 60 10.49 -18.87 -7.22
C ALA A 60 9.58 -19.77 -8.08
N LEU A 61 8.67 -20.52 -7.45
CA LEU A 61 7.69 -21.36 -8.14
C LEU A 61 6.72 -20.53 -8.98
N LEU A 62 6.21 -19.40 -8.44
CA LEU A 62 5.35 -18.47 -9.19
C LEU A 62 6.06 -17.94 -10.43
N VAL A 63 7.29 -17.43 -10.30
CA VAL A 63 8.08 -16.95 -11.44
C VAL A 63 8.28 -18.04 -12.48
N ARG A 64 8.60 -19.27 -12.05
CA ARG A 64 8.75 -20.41 -12.96
C ARG A 64 7.44 -20.77 -13.67
N GLY A 65 6.31 -20.70 -12.96
CA GLY A 65 4.97 -20.91 -13.54
C GLY A 65 4.64 -19.88 -14.61
N LEU A 66 4.90 -18.60 -14.35
CA LEU A 66 4.71 -17.52 -15.33
C LEU A 66 5.62 -17.70 -16.56
N LEU A 67 6.90 -18.01 -16.35
CA LEU A 67 7.83 -18.27 -17.46
C LEU A 67 7.38 -19.47 -18.31
N TRP A 68 6.93 -20.54 -17.67
CA TRP A 68 6.37 -21.70 -18.37
C TRP A 68 5.12 -21.32 -19.19
N ARG A 69 4.20 -20.54 -18.60
CA ARG A 69 2.97 -20.07 -19.24
C ARG A 69 3.28 -19.25 -20.49
N PHE A 70 4.20 -18.29 -20.39
CA PHE A 70 4.57 -17.42 -21.50
C PHE A 70 5.40 -18.13 -22.58
N ALA A 71 6.19 -19.15 -22.20
CA ALA A 71 6.94 -19.96 -23.16
C ALA A 71 6.02 -20.82 -24.04
N ARG A 72 4.91 -21.33 -23.48
CA ARG A 72 3.92 -22.12 -24.23
C ARG A 72 3.01 -21.26 -25.09
N GLU A 73 2.51 -20.18 -24.52
CA GLU A 73 1.63 -19.25 -25.22
C GLU A 73 2.06 -17.82 -24.86
N PRO A 74 2.80 -17.15 -25.76
CA PRO A 74 3.27 -15.80 -25.53
C PRO A 74 2.13 -14.83 -25.26
N TYR A 75 2.26 -14.02 -24.20
CA TYR A 75 1.27 -13.01 -23.87
C TYR A 75 1.35 -11.84 -24.87
N ARG A 76 0.30 -11.66 -25.69
CA ARG A 76 0.25 -10.67 -26.78
C ARG A 76 -0.88 -9.65 -26.63
N ALA A 77 -1.53 -9.61 -25.46
CA ALA A 77 -2.55 -8.60 -25.20
C ALA A 77 -1.93 -7.19 -25.26
N PRO A 78 -2.71 -6.16 -25.66
CA PRO A 78 -2.23 -4.80 -25.71
C PRO A 78 -1.80 -4.29 -24.33
N LEU A 79 -0.75 -3.47 -24.28
CA LEU A 79 -0.32 -2.83 -23.04
C LEU A 79 -1.37 -1.85 -22.54
N VAL A 80 -1.66 -1.89 -21.25
CA VAL A 80 -2.59 -0.96 -20.59
C VAL A 80 -1.80 0.22 -20.03
N ARG A 81 -2.21 1.44 -20.40
CA ARG A 81 -1.67 2.67 -19.81
C ARG A 81 -2.37 2.96 -18.49
N TRP A 82 -1.82 2.42 -17.40
CA TRP A 82 -2.42 2.54 -16.07
C TRP A 82 -2.37 3.95 -15.46
N GLY A 83 -1.36 4.76 -15.79
CA GLY A 83 -1.22 6.11 -15.25
C GLY A 83 -1.14 6.14 -13.72
N THR A 84 -1.83 7.08 -13.10
CA THR A 84 -1.88 7.24 -11.63
C THR A 84 -2.52 6.05 -10.92
N ARG A 85 -3.30 5.20 -11.63
CA ARG A 85 -3.92 4.00 -11.04
C ARG A 85 -2.90 3.02 -10.45
N LEU A 86 -1.68 2.98 -10.97
CA LEU A 86 -0.57 2.19 -10.39
C LEU A 86 -0.32 2.59 -8.94
N HIS A 87 -0.25 3.91 -8.70
CA HIS A 87 0.00 4.45 -7.38
C HIS A 87 -1.27 4.51 -6.54
N ASP A 88 -2.44 4.72 -7.14
CA ASP A 88 -3.69 4.84 -6.41
C ASP A 88 -4.18 3.49 -5.86
N ARG A 89 -4.27 2.46 -6.73
CA ARG A 89 -4.82 1.15 -6.36
C ARG A 89 -3.77 0.16 -5.90
N TYR A 90 -2.73 -0.05 -6.70
CA TYR A 90 -1.82 -1.19 -6.50
C TYR A 90 -0.79 -0.99 -5.38
N LEU A 91 -0.89 0.13 -4.67
CA LEU A 91 -0.18 0.38 -3.41
C LEU A 91 -1.07 0.14 -2.18
N LEU A 92 -2.33 -0.22 -2.39
CA LEU A 92 -3.30 -0.54 -1.35
C LEU A 92 -3.55 -2.05 -1.28
N PRO A 93 -3.58 -2.64 -0.07
CA PRO A 93 -3.63 -4.09 0.12
C PRO A 93 -4.75 -4.82 -0.64
N ALA A 94 -5.99 -4.32 -0.58
CA ALA A 94 -7.14 -5.03 -1.15
C ALA A 94 -7.06 -5.10 -2.68
N PHE A 95 -6.61 -4.03 -3.33
CA PHE A 95 -6.50 -3.97 -4.79
C PHE A 95 -5.25 -4.71 -5.29
N ALA A 96 -4.13 -4.64 -4.55
CA ALA A 96 -2.93 -5.40 -4.87
C ALA A 96 -3.19 -6.92 -4.74
N ALA A 97 -3.91 -7.34 -3.70
CA ALA A 97 -4.31 -8.73 -3.54
C ALA A 97 -5.25 -9.19 -4.65
N ALA A 98 -6.29 -8.40 -4.98
CA ALA A 98 -7.20 -8.71 -6.09
C ALA A 98 -6.46 -8.88 -7.44
N ASP A 99 -5.43 -8.06 -7.70
CA ASP A 99 -4.60 -8.20 -8.89
C ASP A 99 -3.78 -9.49 -8.87
N LEU A 100 -3.14 -9.81 -7.74
CA LEU A 100 -2.41 -11.06 -7.57
C LEU A 100 -3.31 -12.29 -7.77
N TRP A 101 -4.53 -12.27 -7.24
CA TRP A 101 -5.51 -13.32 -7.42
C TRP A 101 -5.88 -13.52 -8.89
N ASN A 102 -6.12 -12.44 -9.63
CA ASN A 102 -6.36 -12.54 -11.08
C ASN A 102 -5.17 -13.16 -11.83
N VAL A 103 -3.92 -12.80 -11.46
CA VAL A 103 -2.72 -13.40 -12.07
C VAL A 103 -2.62 -14.90 -11.76
N LEU A 104 -2.90 -15.30 -10.52
CA LEU A 104 -2.88 -16.71 -10.13
C LEU A 104 -4.00 -17.50 -10.79
N ASP A 105 -5.20 -16.93 -10.92
CA ASP A 105 -6.33 -17.56 -11.59
C ASP A 105 -6.04 -17.76 -13.08
N GLU A 106 -5.47 -16.76 -13.76
CA GLU A 106 -5.05 -16.90 -15.16
C GLU A 106 -3.98 -17.98 -15.34
N LEU A 107 -3.02 -18.06 -14.41
CA LEU A 107 -2.00 -19.09 -14.42
C LEU A 107 -2.60 -20.48 -14.15
N ASN A 108 -3.48 -20.59 -13.16
CA ASN A 108 -4.16 -21.83 -12.78
C ASN A 108 -5.09 -22.36 -13.87
N ALA A 109 -5.68 -21.48 -14.69
CA ALA A 109 -6.48 -21.87 -15.85
C ALA A 109 -5.65 -22.62 -16.90
N ALA A 110 -4.34 -22.34 -16.99
CA ALA A 110 -3.42 -23.02 -17.90
C ALA A 110 -2.78 -24.30 -17.30
N LEU A 111 -2.87 -24.50 -15.98
CA LEU A 111 -2.24 -25.61 -15.28
C LEU A 111 -3.18 -26.82 -15.08
N PRO A 112 -2.64 -28.06 -15.10
CA PRO A 112 -3.36 -29.23 -14.61
C PRO A 112 -3.84 -29.03 -13.17
N ILE A 113 -5.01 -29.59 -12.82
CA ILE A 113 -5.62 -29.42 -11.49
C ILE A 113 -4.64 -29.77 -10.35
N SER A 114 -3.84 -30.83 -10.53
CA SER A 114 -2.85 -31.29 -9.55
C SER A 114 -1.65 -30.36 -9.35
N GLU A 115 -1.47 -29.37 -10.22
CA GLU A 115 -0.34 -28.44 -10.24
C GLU A 115 -0.76 -26.99 -9.98
N ARG A 116 -2.05 -26.75 -9.70
CA ARG A 116 -2.57 -25.41 -9.44
C ARG A 116 -2.03 -24.84 -8.13
N PHE A 117 -1.78 -23.55 -8.15
CA PHE A 117 -1.50 -22.76 -6.96
C PHE A 117 -2.77 -22.64 -6.13
N ASP A 118 -2.63 -22.90 -4.83
CA ASP A 118 -3.62 -22.45 -3.86
C ASP A 118 -3.37 -20.96 -3.57
N LEU A 119 -4.42 -20.14 -3.70
CA LEU A 119 -4.33 -18.70 -3.42
C LEU A 119 -3.92 -18.44 -1.97
N ALA A 120 -4.36 -19.29 -1.03
CA ALA A 120 -4.04 -19.18 0.38
C ALA A 120 -2.52 -19.22 0.67
N TRP A 121 -1.72 -19.83 -0.22
CA TRP A 121 -0.27 -19.87 -0.06
C TRP A 121 0.38 -18.48 -0.12
N PHE A 122 -0.27 -17.50 -0.73
CA PHE A 122 0.24 -16.14 -0.89
C PHE A 122 -0.26 -15.17 0.18
N GLU A 123 -1.18 -15.57 1.05
CA GLU A 123 -1.68 -14.71 2.13
C GLU A 123 -0.56 -14.25 3.05
N SER A 124 0.44 -15.10 3.33
CA SER A 124 1.60 -14.70 4.15
C SER A 124 2.43 -13.59 3.51
N PHE A 125 2.47 -13.49 2.18
CA PHE A 125 3.14 -12.38 1.50
C PHE A 125 2.36 -11.08 1.69
N LEU A 126 1.04 -11.16 1.57
CA LEU A 126 0.16 -10.01 1.76
C LEU A 126 0.17 -9.55 3.23
N GLU A 127 0.12 -10.45 4.20
CA GLU A 127 0.23 -10.11 5.63
C GLU A 127 1.59 -9.50 5.97
N PHE A 128 2.67 -10.06 5.41
CA PHE A 128 4.01 -9.50 5.61
C PHE A 128 4.13 -8.09 5.02
N ARG A 129 3.57 -7.87 3.82
CA ARG A 129 3.68 -6.59 3.10
C ARG A 129 2.71 -5.52 3.63
N PHE A 130 1.53 -5.93 4.07
CA PHE A 130 0.42 -5.08 4.45
C PHE A 130 -0.17 -5.50 5.80
N PRO A 131 0.62 -5.37 6.89
CA PRO A 131 0.18 -5.81 8.21
C PRO A 131 -1.07 -5.05 8.67
N ILE A 132 -1.91 -5.75 9.44
CA ILE A 132 -3.02 -5.14 10.17
C ILE A 132 -2.50 -4.17 11.23
N LEU A 133 -3.12 -2.99 11.28
CA LEU A 133 -2.86 -1.94 12.26
C LEU A 133 -3.92 -1.94 13.37
N GLY A 134 -5.15 -2.36 13.04
CA GLY A 134 -6.21 -2.65 14.00
C GLY A 134 -7.57 -2.80 13.31
N GLU A 135 -8.57 -3.19 14.08
CA GLU A 135 -9.94 -3.43 13.60
C GLU A 135 -10.98 -3.04 14.67
N VAL A 136 -12.20 -2.73 14.23
CA VAL A 136 -13.33 -2.47 15.13
C VAL A 136 -14.64 -2.92 14.51
N GLN A 137 -15.54 -3.44 15.34
CA GLN A 137 -16.91 -3.76 14.97
C GLN A 137 -17.86 -2.67 15.50
N LEU A 138 -18.62 -2.03 14.60
CA LEU A 138 -19.58 -0.96 14.89
C LEU A 138 -20.98 -1.39 14.42
N GLY A 139 -21.76 -2.01 15.29
CA GLY A 139 -23.02 -2.65 14.89
C GLY A 139 -22.75 -3.75 13.86
N ASP A 140 -23.37 -3.65 12.68
CA ASP A 140 -23.17 -4.59 11.57
C ASP A 140 -21.97 -4.24 10.68
N VAL A 141 -21.31 -3.10 10.92
CA VAL A 141 -20.18 -2.63 10.11
C VAL A 141 -18.86 -3.03 10.76
N HIS A 142 -18.07 -3.82 10.05
CA HIS A 142 -16.68 -4.11 10.40
C HIS A 142 -15.77 -3.09 9.70
N LEU A 143 -14.77 -2.57 10.42
CA LEU A 143 -13.72 -1.71 9.87
C LEU A 143 -12.35 -2.30 10.19
N GLU A 144 -11.51 -2.43 9.18
CA GLU A 144 -10.15 -2.96 9.27
C GLU A 144 -9.16 -1.92 8.73
N LEU A 145 -8.11 -1.60 9.48
CA LEU A 145 -7.04 -0.70 9.07
C LEU A 145 -5.77 -1.51 8.79
N ARG A 146 -5.22 -1.36 7.57
CA ARG A 146 -3.94 -1.96 7.17
C ARG A 146 -2.95 -0.91 6.70
N GLN A 147 -1.67 -1.22 6.85
CA GLN A 147 -0.62 -0.43 6.23
C GLN A 147 -0.71 -0.54 4.70
N GLY A 148 -0.55 0.58 3.99
CA GLY A 148 -0.37 0.64 2.54
C GLY A 148 1.09 0.95 2.18
N ILE A 149 1.42 0.86 0.90
CA ILE A 149 2.74 1.23 0.39
C ILE A 149 2.74 2.73 0.07
N GLU A 150 3.71 3.47 0.60
CA GLU A 150 3.99 4.85 0.19
C GLU A 150 5.42 4.95 -0.35
N PRO A 151 5.61 5.21 -1.66
CA PRO A 151 6.93 5.38 -2.23
C PRO A 151 7.54 6.70 -1.77
N TRP A 152 8.61 6.61 -0.99
CA TRP A 152 9.35 7.80 -0.58
C TRP A 152 10.16 8.37 -1.74
N GLN A 153 9.85 9.61 -2.10
CA GLN A 153 10.51 10.30 -3.19
C GLN A 153 11.94 10.67 -2.79
N VAL A 154 12.88 10.46 -3.71
CA VAL A 154 14.26 10.92 -3.53
C VAL A 154 14.28 12.45 -3.60
N LEU A 155 14.89 13.08 -2.59
CA LEU A 155 15.02 14.52 -2.50
C LEU A 155 16.22 15.05 -3.29
N GLY A 156 16.35 16.38 -3.30
CA GLY A 156 17.53 17.06 -3.83
C GLY A 156 18.82 16.60 -3.15
N GLU A 157 19.95 16.78 -3.83
CA GLU A 157 21.27 16.56 -3.24
C GLU A 157 21.54 17.61 -2.16
N GLU A 158 21.98 17.17 -1.00
CA GLU A 158 22.42 17.99 0.10
C GLU A 158 23.93 17.81 0.33
N VAL A 159 24.65 18.90 0.53
CA VAL A 159 26.08 18.86 0.87
C VAL A 159 26.23 18.58 2.35
N THR A 160 26.93 17.49 2.68
CA THR A 160 27.29 17.10 4.04
C THR A 160 28.79 17.29 4.27
N LEU A 161 29.24 17.18 5.53
CA LEU A 161 30.66 17.27 5.87
C LEU A 161 31.52 16.19 5.20
N SER A 162 30.94 15.08 4.76
CA SER A 162 31.64 13.93 4.16
C SER A 162 31.35 13.72 2.67
N GLY A 163 30.58 14.61 2.02
CA GLY A 163 30.26 14.49 0.59
C GLY A 163 28.88 15.04 0.25
N THR A 164 28.22 14.47 -0.75
CA THR A 164 26.82 14.75 -1.05
C THR A 164 25.94 13.57 -0.63
N ALA A 165 24.76 13.87 -0.08
CA ALA A 165 23.75 12.88 0.28
C ALA A 165 22.45 13.19 -0.45
N ARG A 166 21.64 12.15 -0.70
CA ARG A 166 20.25 12.29 -1.14
C ARG A 166 19.36 11.59 -0.15
N TYR A 167 18.58 12.38 0.57
CA TYR A 167 17.57 11.86 1.47
C TYR A 167 16.33 11.41 0.70
N VAL A 168 15.44 10.72 1.39
CA VAL A 168 14.11 10.39 0.89
C VAL A 168 13.07 11.10 1.75
N ASP A 169 11.98 11.53 1.15
CA ASP A 169 10.87 12.12 1.88
C ASP A 169 10.11 11.03 2.64
N SER A 170 10.53 10.80 3.87
CA SER A 170 9.94 9.82 4.78
C SER A 170 8.77 10.39 5.58
N SER A 171 8.39 11.66 5.36
CA SER A 171 7.34 12.35 6.13
C SER A 171 5.93 11.82 5.87
N VAL A 172 5.72 11.13 4.74
CA VAL A 172 4.40 10.68 4.28
C VAL A 172 4.27 9.17 4.45
N GLU A 173 3.09 8.76 4.91
CA GLU A 173 2.68 7.37 5.00
C GLU A 173 1.33 7.16 4.30
N ARG A 174 0.98 5.88 4.14
CA ARG A 174 -0.29 5.45 3.55
C ARG A 174 -0.89 4.31 4.36
N VAL A 175 -2.19 4.37 4.57
CA VAL A 175 -3.00 3.28 5.12
C VAL A 175 -4.17 2.97 4.20
N GLN A 176 -4.70 1.77 4.29
CA GLN A 176 -6.01 1.40 3.73
C GLN A 176 -6.96 1.16 4.89
N VAL A 177 -8.14 1.75 4.81
CA VAL A 177 -9.28 1.28 5.59
C VAL A 177 -10.19 0.45 4.69
N ALA A 178 -10.59 -0.70 5.18
CA ALA A 178 -11.56 -1.58 4.54
C ALA A 178 -12.80 -1.72 5.43
N SER A 179 -13.93 -1.97 4.79
CA SER A 179 -15.20 -2.15 5.47
C SER A 179 -16.06 -3.24 4.85
N THR A 180 -16.74 -4.01 5.71
CA THR A 180 -17.83 -4.93 5.33
C THR A 180 -19.07 -4.62 6.16
N GLY A 181 -20.26 -4.87 5.59
CA GLY A 181 -21.54 -4.50 6.20
C GLY A 181 -21.92 -3.01 6.08
N LEU A 182 -21.01 -2.17 5.56
CA LEU A 182 -21.30 -0.74 5.32
C LEU A 182 -22.23 -0.56 4.13
N ILE A 183 -23.42 -0.05 4.39
CA ILE A 183 -24.40 0.38 3.38
C ILE A 183 -24.04 1.80 2.88
N PRO A 184 -23.56 2.00 1.64
CA PRO A 184 -23.10 3.31 1.14
C PRO A 184 -24.18 4.39 1.15
N GLU A 185 -25.45 4.04 0.98
CA GLU A 185 -26.57 4.98 0.98
C GLU A 185 -26.88 5.51 2.38
N ARG A 186 -26.55 4.74 3.42
CA ARG A 186 -26.85 5.06 4.82
C ARG A 186 -25.65 5.56 5.59
N HIS A 187 -24.47 5.01 5.33
CA HIS A 187 -23.29 5.27 6.12
C HIS A 187 -22.27 6.13 5.36
N LEU A 188 -21.54 6.94 6.11
CA LEU A 188 -20.39 7.71 5.65
C LEU A 188 -19.20 7.38 6.55
N LEU A 189 -18.08 6.97 5.98
CA LEU A 189 -16.83 6.84 6.71
C LEU A 189 -15.98 8.08 6.44
N MET A 190 -15.50 8.72 7.50
CA MET A 190 -14.66 9.92 7.41
C MET A 190 -13.34 9.68 8.13
N VAL A 191 -12.29 10.36 7.69
CA VAL A 191 -11.03 10.48 8.42
C VAL A 191 -10.73 11.96 8.67
N ASN A 192 -10.48 12.34 9.92
CA ASN A 192 -10.27 13.73 10.34
C ASN A 192 -11.36 14.69 9.81
N GLY A 193 -12.62 14.24 9.80
CA GLY A 193 -13.76 15.01 9.29
C GLY A 193 -13.90 15.04 7.76
N VAL A 194 -13.03 14.37 7.01
CA VAL A 194 -13.07 14.33 5.54
C VAL A 194 -13.65 12.99 5.06
N PRO A 195 -14.69 12.99 4.21
CA PRO A 195 -15.26 11.78 3.60
C PRO A 195 -14.22 10.95 2.84
N LEU A 196 -14.27 9.63 3.04
CA LEU A 196 -13.42 8.69 2.32
C LEU A 196 -14.04 8.22 1.00
N PRO A 197 -13.24 8.08 -0.07
CA PRO A 197 -13.70 7.57 -1.36
C PRO A 197 -13.79 6.03 -1.36
N LEU A 198 -14.66 5.48 -0.50
CA LEU A 198 -14.87 4.04 -0.38
C LEU A 198 -15.27 3.44 -1.73
N THR A 199 -14.47 2.50 -2.21
CA THR A 199 -14.63 1.86 -3.52
C THR A 199 -14.81 0.34 -3.34
N PRO A 200 -15.75 -0.29 -4.06
CA PRO A 200 -15.90 -1.74 -4.04
C PRO A 200 -14.62 -2.47 -4.44
N VAL A 201 -14.26 -3.48 -3.64
CA VAL A 201 -13.17 -4.40 -3.93
C VAL A 201 -13.76 -5.60 -4.66
N ILE A 202 -13.41 -5.74 -5.94
CA ILE A 202 -13.87 -6.86 -6.77
C ILE A 202 -13.00 -8.08 -6.50
N GLY A 203 -13.59 -9.27 -6.43
CA GLY A 203 -12.88 -10.55 -6.35
C GLY A 203 -12.87 -11.17 -4.95
N HIS A 204 -11.77 -11.84 -4.60
CA HIS A 204 -11.66 -12.68 -3.40
C HIS A 204 -11.50 -11.91 -2.07
N GLY A 205 -11.48 -10.58 -2.09
CA GLY A 205 -11.60 -9.73 -0.90
C GLY A 205 -10.62 -10.07 0.22
N TRP A 206 -9.32 -9.93 -0.03
CA TRP A 206 -8.29 -10.08 1.01
C TRP A 206 -8.11 -8.77 1.79
N GLY A 207 -7.98 -8.86 3.12
CA GLY A 207 -7.76 -7.69 3.99
C GLY A 207 -8.94 -6.72 4.01
N VAL A 208 -10.17 -7.25 3.94
CA VAL A 208 -11.43 -6.50 3.99
C VAL A 208 -12.45 -7.15 4.94
N GLY A 209 -11.99 -7.95 5.92
CA GLY A 209 -12.81 -8.78 6.80
C GLY A 209 -12.74 -10.28 6.50
N SER A 210 -13.42 -11.10 7.31
CA SER A 210 -13.42 -12.56 7.17
C SER A 210 -13.87 -13.00 5.77
N VAL A 211 -12.99 -13.77 5.11
CA VAL A 211 -13.07 -14.37 3.76
C VAL A 211 -14.49 -14.45 3.15
N GLY A 212 -14.65 -13.93 1.93
CA GLY A 212 -15.78 -14.29 1.06
C GLY A 212 -16.98 -13.33 1.07
N ARG A 213 -16.84 -12.11 1.57
CA ARG A 213 -17.92 -11.12 1.54
C ARG A 213 -17.85 -10.22 0.30
N SER A 214 -18.88 -10.29 -0.55
CA SER A 214 -18.99 -9.50 -1.80
C SER A 214 -19.33 -8.02 -1.60
N ASP A 215 -19.56 -7.58 -0.36
CA ASP A 215 -19.94 -6.21 0.03
C ASP A 215 -18.73 -5.36 0.48
N ALA A 216 -17.51 -5.84 0.27
CA ALA A 216 -16.30 -5.18 0.72
C ALA A 216 -16.02 -3.85 0.01
N LEU A 217 -15.75 -2.82 0.79
CA LEU A 217 -15.34 -1.48 0.34
C LEU A 217 -13.96 -1.16 0.91
N ALA A 218 -13.12 -0.46 0.15
CA ALA A 218 -11.84 0.02 0.63
C ALA A 218 -11.53 1.44 0.15
N ALA A 219 -10.77 2.18 0.96
CA ALA A 219 -10.20 3.47 0.60
C ALA A 219 -8.78 3.61 1.17
N GLY A 220 -7.90 4.25 0.40
CA GLY A 220 -6.59 4.67 0.85
C GLY A 220 -6.66 6.02 1.56
N VAL A 221 -5.80 6.22 2.56
CA VAL A 221 -5.51 7.52 3.17
C VAL A 221 -4.02 7.75 3.10
N ARG A 222 -3.64 8.83 2.43
CA ARG A 222 -2.28 9.34 2.37
C ARG A 222 -2.17 10.57 3.25
N TYR A 223 -1.17 10.61 4.12
CA TYR A 223 -1.09 11.63 5.15
C TYR A 223 0.37 11.89 5.55
N LYS A 224 0.63 13.10 6.05
CA LYS A 224 1.92 13.43 6.66
C LYS A 224 1.95 12.87 8.08
N ALA A 225 2.81 11.89 8.32
CA ALA A 225 2.93 11.12 9.55
C ALA A 225 3.88 11.77 10.57
N TRP A 226 4.90 12.49 10.10
CA TRP A 226 5.86 13.24 10.92
C TRP A 226 6.54 14.34 10.09
N SER A 227 7.32 15.21 10.73
CA SER A 227 7.94 16.39 10.10
C SER A 227 9.47 16.37 10.19
N PRO A 228 10.16 15.60 9.32
CA PRO A 228 11.62 15.66 9.21
C PRO A 228 12.08 17.04 8.66
N PRO A 229 13.33 17.45 8.96
CA PRO A 229 13.91 18.68 8.42
C PRO A 229 13.90 18.73 6.89
N SER A 230 14.16 17.58 6.24
CA SER A 230 14.12 17.43 4.78
C SER A 230 12.83 16.71 4.37
N SER A 231 11.91 17.43 3.71
CA SER A 231 10.67 16.89 3.12
C SER A 231 10.18 17.76 1.96
N LEU A 232 9.34 17.21 1.08
CA LEU A 232 8.79 17.96 -0.08
C LEU A 232 7.78 19.05 0.34
N HIS A 233 7.13 18.90 1.48
CA HIS A 233 6.09 19.80 1.95
C HIS A 233 6.33 20.22 3.42
N PRO A 234 7.32 21.08 3.68
CA PRO A 234 7.71 21.43 5.05
C PRO A 234 6.65 22.25 5.80
N THR A 235 5.79 22.99 5.08
CA THR A 235 4.75 23.84 5.67
C THR A 235 3.49 23.08 6.09
N ILE A 236 3.31 21.85 5.64
CA ILE A 236 2.15 21.02 6.01
C ILE A 236 2.43 20.37 7.36
N GLY A 237 1.48 20.48 8.30
CA GLY A 237 1.56 19.86 9.62
C GLY A 237 1.43 18.33 9.60
N VAL A 238 1.66 17.72 10.76
CA VAL A 238 1.41 16.28 10.95
C VAL A 238 -0.09 16.04 11.10
N HIS A 239 -0.62 15.01 10.43
CA HIS A 239 -2.05 14.67 10.47
C HIS A 239 -2.40 13.63 11.55
N ALA A 240 -1.39 13.03 12.18
CA ALA A 240 -1.57 12.06 13.24
C ALA A 240 -1.98 12.75 14.57
N PRO A 241 -2.87 12.13 15.37
CA PRO A 241 -3.55 10.86 15.10
C PRO A 241 -4.60 10.98 14.00
N LEU A 242 -4.75 9.90 13.21
CA LEU A 242 -5.87 9.78 12.27
C LEU A 242 -7.11 9.34 13.03
N ARG A 243 -8.20 10.06 12.90
CA ARG A 243 -9.49 9.77 13.54
C ARG A 243 -10.48 9.31 12.47
N PHE A 244 -10.88 8.05 12.54
CA PHE A 244 -11.87 7.48 11.63
C PHE A 244 -13.24 7.42 12.32
N ASP A 245 -14.26 8.06 11.74
CA ASP A 245 -15.63 8.07 12.27
C ASP A 245 -16.60 7.48 11.24
N LEU A 246 -17.42 6.52 11.69
CA LEU A 246 -18.57 6.04 10.94
C LEU A 246 -19.79 6.89 11.30
N VAL A 247 -20.49 7.40 10.31
CA VAL A 247 -21.63 8.32 10.49
C VAL A 247 -22.86 7.79 9.79
N ASP A 248 -24.00 7.83 10.46
CA ASP A 248 -25.31 7.61 9.84
C ASP A 248 -25.75 8.91 9.15
N LYS A 249 -25.88 8.87 7.82
CA LYS A 249 -26.19 10.02 6.96
C LYS A 249 -27.55 10.64 7.22
N ILE A 250 -28.50 9.86 7.74
CA ILE A 250 -29.89 10.31 7.94
C ILE A 250 -29.98 11.13 9.21
N SER A 251 -29.39 10.63 10.29
CA SER A 251 -29.41 11.25 11.62
C SER A 251 -28.25 12.25 11.85
N GLY A 252 -27.20 12.18 11.03
CA GLY A 252 -25.97 12.94 11.24
C GLY A 252 -25.15 12.47 12.45
N GLN A 253 -25.52 11.34 13.06
CA GLN A 253 -24.87 10.85 14.28
C GLN A 253 -23.67 9.95 13.98
N SER A 254 -22.62 10.10 14.77
CA SER A 254 -21.54 9.11 14.84
C SER A 254 -22.08 7.78 15.38
N LEU A 255 -21.67 6.70 14.72
CA LEU A 255 -21.88 5.31 15.14
C LEU A 255 -20.63 4.74 15.85
N GLY A 256 -19.64 5.58 16.15
CA GLY A 256 -18.34 5.18 16.68
C GLY A 256 -17.23 5.21 15.63
N GLY A 257 -16.05 4.73 16.03
CA GLY A 257 -14.84 4.87 15.22
C GLY A 257 -13.59 4.35 15.90
N PHE A 258 -12.44 4.81 15.42
CA PHE A 258 -11.15 4.52 16.04
C PHE A 258 -10.14 5.64 15.74
N ARG A 259 -9.15 5.78 16.63
CA ARG A 259 -7.95 6.60 16.42
C ARG A 259 -6.77 5.72 16.09
N TYR A 260 -5.97 6.14 15.11
CA TYR A 260 -4.69 5.54 14.79
C TYR A 260 -3.56 6.54 14.99
N HIS A 261 -2.54 6.14 15.75
CA HIS A 261 -1.37 6.95 16.06
C HIS A 261 -0.15 6.46 15.28
N VAL A 262 0.66 7.39 14.75
CA VAL A 262 1.92 7.03 14.08
C VAL A 262 2.97 6.56 15.11
N VAL A 263 3.00 7.21 16.26
CA VAL A 263 3.85 6.86 17.41
C VAL A 263 2.98 6.40 18.58
N HIS A 264 3.59 5.81 19.60
CA HIS A 264 2.85 5.40 20.79
C HIS A 264 2.08 6.59 21.40
N PRO A 265 0.78 6.46 21.76
CA PRO A 265 -0.05 7.58 22.22
C PRO A 265 0.54 8.35 23.41
N GLY A 266 1.20 7.64 24.33
CA GLY A 266 1.94 8.25 25.45
C GLY A 266 3.28 8.90 25.09
N GLY A 267 3.57 9.19 23.81
CA GLY A 267 4.81 9.83 23.36
C GLY A 267 6.08 8.99 23.54
N ARG A 268 5.94 7.67 23.73
CA ARG A 268 7.08 6.78 23.99
C ARG A 268 7.82 6.47 22.69
N SER A 269 9.08 6.87 22.63
CA SER A 269 10.07 6.25 21.73
C SER A 269 10.65 5.02 22.42
N PHE A 270 10.86 3.94 21.66
CA PHE A 270 11.54 2.75 22.18
C PHE A 270 13.03 2.88 21.90
N ASP A 271 13.86 2.80 22.95
CA ASP A 271 15.33 2.85 22.80
C ASP A 271 15.91 1.58 22.20
N THR A 272 15.16 0.48 22.24
CA THR A 272 15.56 -0.84 21.77
C THR A 272 14.64 -1.38 20.69
N TYR A 273 15.22 -2.18 19.80
CA TYR A 273 14.46 -3.02 18.88
C TYR A 273 13.58 -4.00 19.69
N PRO A 274 12.42 -4.41 19.14
CA PRO A 274 11.61 -5.44 19.77
C PRO A 274 12.41 -6.75 19.86
N VAL A 275 12.33 -7.41 21.02
CA VAL A 275 13.08 -8.66 21.29
C VAL A 275 12.53 -9.86 20.52
N ASN A 276 11.27 -9.78 20.08
CA ASN A 276 10.60 -10.81 19.28
C ASN A 276 9.39 -10.23 18.51
N ALA A 277 8.75 -11.09 17.70
CA ALA A 277 7.59 -10.71 16.91
C ALA A 277 6.38 -10.29 17.77
N VAL A 278 6.16 -10.93 18.93
CA VAL A 278 5.04 -10.64 19.83
C VAL A 278 5.15 -9.24 20.43
N GLU A 279 6.36 -8.83 20.84
CA GLU A 279 6.59 -7.46 21.31
C GLU A 279 6.39 -6.46 20.17
N ALA A 280 6.91 -6.75 18.97
CA ALA A 280 6.72 -5.89 17.81
C ALA A 280 5.23 -5.70 17.47
N GLU A 281 4.44 -6.77 17.53
CA GLU A 281 3.00 -6.76 17.34
C GLU A 281 2.28 -5.97 18.44
N SER A 282 2.62 -6.20 19.71
CA SER A 282 2.06 -5.44 20.84
C SER A 282 2.33 -3.94 20.71
N ARG A 283 3.54 -3.55 20.27
CA ARG A 283 3.91 -2.15 20.01
C ARG A 283 3.13 -1.53 18.84
N ARG A 284 2.67 -2.32 17.87
CA ARG A 284 1.79 -1.86 16.78
C ARG A 284 0.35 -1.75 17.26
N ALA A 285 -0.16 -2.76 17.96
CA ALA A 285 -1.53 -2.79 18.47
C ALA A 285 -1.83 -1.61 19.42
N ALA A 286 -0.84 -1.20 20.23
CA ALA A 286 -0.98 -0.03 21.13
C ALA A 286 -1.19 1.31 20.40
N ARG A 287 -1.09 1.37 19.07
CA ARG A 287 -1.32 2.57 18.26
C ARG A 287 -2.76 2.69 17.76
N PHE A 288 -3.59 1.67 17.97
CA PHE A 288 -4.98 1.64 17.55
C PHE A 288 -5.89 1.73 18.76
N GLU A 289 -6.75 2.74 18.80
CA GLU A 289 -7.65 3.01 19.91
C GLU A 289 -9.10 3.06 19.40
N PRO A 290 -9.87 1.97 19.52
CA PRO A 290 -11.29 2.00 19.18
C PRO A 290 -12.05 2.86 20.19
N TYR A 291 -13.07 3.56 19.72
CA TYR A 291 -13.94 4.36 20.58
C TYR A 291 -15.40 4.29 20.13
N GLN A 292 -16.28 4.51 21.09
CA GLN A 292 -17.68 4.78 20.83
C GLN A 292 -17.88 6.28 20.97
N THR A 293 -18.32 6.96 19.91
CA THR A 293 -18.69 8.37 19.97
C THR A 293 -20.20 8.47 19.90
N SER A 294 -20.78 9.23 20.81
CA SER A 294 -22.15 9.72 20.72
C SER A 294 -22.08 11.21 20.41
N GLY A 295 -22.54 11.62 19.23
CA GLY A 295 -22.52 13.02 18.85
C GLY A 295 -22.92 13.24 17.40
N HIS A 296 -23.52 14.39 17.13
CA HIS A 296 -23.76 14.85 15.77
C HIS A 296 -22.41 15.29 15.17
N LEU A 297 -22.09 14.79 13.98
CA LEU A 297 -20.93 15.23 13.21
C LEU A 297 -21.44 16.02 12.01
N GLU A 298 -20.83 17.18 11.77
CA GLU A 298 -21.10 17.90 10.53
C GLU A 298 -20.66 17.04 9.35
N ILE A 299 -21.61 16.75 8.46
CA ILE A 299 -21.33 16.08 7.20
C ILE A 299 -20.96 17.17 6.20
N PRO A 300 -19.70 17.24 5.73
CA PRO A 300 -19.32 18.25 4.75
C PRO A 300 -20.16 18.11 3.48
N GLY A 301 -20.53 19.24 2.85
CA GLY A 301 -21.24 19.24 1.58
C GLY A 301 -20.48 18.43 0.51
N VAL A 302 -21.19 17.73 -0.37
CA VAL A 302 -20.68 16.66 -1.26
C VAL A 302 -19.73 17.15 -2.38
N SER A 303 -19.26 18.41 -2.37
CA SER A 303 -18.40 18.92 -3.44
C SER A 303 -16.93 18.50 -3.29
N ASP A 304 -16.45 17.67 -4.22
CA ASP A 304 -15.04 17.48 -4.63
C ASP A 304 -14.03 16.88 -3.61
N TRP A 305 -14.45 15.95 -2.76
CA TRP A 305 -13.52 15.24 -1.85
C TRP A 305 -12.60 14.21 -2.55
N GLY A 306 -12.92 13.84 -3.79
CA GLY A 306 -12.18 12.85 -4.58
C GLY A 306 -11.28 13.48 -5.64
N SER A 307 -10.04 13.00 -5.77
CA SER A 307 -9.18 13.41 -6.88
C SER A 307 -9.53 12.60 -8.12
N ALA A 308 -9.75 13.25 -9.27
CA ALA A 308 -9.90 12.57 -10.55
C ALA A 308 -8.68 11.68 -10.88
N GLU A 309 -7.49 12.06 -10.40
CA GLU A 309 -6.25 11.29 -10.56
C GLU A 309 -6.11 10.14 -9.55
N TYR A 310 -6.66 10.29 -8.34
CA TYR A 310 -6.59 9.31 -7.24
C TYR A 310 -8.00 9.02 -6.69
N PRO A 311 -8.86 8.33 -7.48
CA PRO A 311 -10.24 8.09 -7.11
C PRO A 311 -10.43 7.16 -5.91
N VAL A 312 -9.42 6.37 -5.50
CA VAL A 312 -9.56 5.44 -4.35
C VAL A 312 -8.74 5.86 -3.13
N THR A 313 -7.94 6.92 -3.22
CA THR A 313 -7.07 7.40 -2.13
C THR A 313 -7.34 8.86 -1.81
N LEU A 314 -7.67 9.14 -0.55
CA LEU A 314 -7.73 10.49 -0.01
C LEU A 314 -6.32 10.96 0.38
N ASP A 315 -5.86 12.10 -0.14
CA ASP A 315 -4.62 12.74 0.30
C ASP A 315 -4.95 13.88 1.28
N LEU A 316 -4.78 13.62 2.58
CA LEU A 316 -5.11 14.58 3.65
C LEU A 316 -4.30 15.87 3.57
N ARG A 317 -3.15 15.85 2.90
CA ARG A 317 -2.28 17.02 2.71
C ARG A 317 -2.92 18.08 1.82
N ARG A 318 -4.03 17.76 1.13
CA ARG A 318 -4.83 18.70 0.33
C ARG A 318 -5.89 19.46 1.15
N PHE A 319 -6.06 19.12 2.42
CA PHE A 319 -7.10 19.69 3.28
C PHE A 319 -6.45 20.57 4.34
N GLU A 320 -6.55 21.88 4.12
CA GLU A 320 -6.18 22.89 5.12
C GLU A 320 -7.35 23.07 6.10
N ARG A 321 -7.41 22.26 7.16
CA ARG A 321 -8.20 22.52 8.39
C ARG A 321 -8.11 21.30 9.30
N TRP A 322 -7.16 21.29 10.22
CA TRP A 322 -7.24 20.38 11.36
C TRP A 322 -6.64 20.95 12.65
N HIS A 323 -5.65 21.86 12.56
CA HIS A 323 -5.05 22.40 13.78
C HIS A 323 -5.98 23.32 14.59
N ASP A 324 -7.01 23.93 13.99
CA ASP A 324 -7.86 24.91 14.69
C ASP A 324 -8.99 24.29 15.52
N VAL A 325 -9.33 23.00 15.35
CA VAL A 325 -10.51 22.40 16.03
C VAL A 325 -10.18 21.81 17.40
N LEU A 326 -8.90 21.61 17.74
CA LEU A 326 -8.49 21.07 19.03
C LEU A 326 -8.09 22.14 20.06
N GLU A 327 -7.85 23.39 19.66
CA GLU A 327 -7.55 24.49 20.60
C GLU A 327 -8.79 25.14 21.22
N GLU A 328 -10.00 24.94 20.68
CA GLU A 328 -11.24 25.50 21.25
C GLU A 328 -11.88 24.61 22.36
N SER A 329 -11.19 23.57 22.84
CA SER A 329 -11.73 22.66 23.87
C SER A 329 -10.82 22.43 25.09
N ILE A 330 -9.95 23.40 25.42
CA ILE A 330 -9.26 23.47 26.72
C ILE A 330 -9.68 24.73 27.49
#